data_AF-A0A1I4Y311-F1
#
_entry.id   AF-A0A1I4Y311-F1
#
_cell.length_a   1.000
_cell.length_b   1.000
_cell.length_c   1.000
_cell.angle_alpha   90.00
_cell.angle_beta   90.00
_cell.angle_gamma   90.00
#
_symmetry.space_group_name_H-M   'P 1'
#
loop_
_entity.id
_entity.type
_entity.pdbx_description
1 polymer ?
#
loop_
_entity_poly.entity_id
_entity_poly.type
_entity_poly.pdbx_seq_one_letter_code
_entity_poly.pdbx_strand_id
1 'polypeptide(L)' 'MWSVRTIINAWDAVELWLTQLPFLFQVVFVIVVVVPLVALLATGIDRATQRFDEPRR' A
#
# COMPACT_ATOMS: atom_id res chain seq x y z
N MET A 1 -17.11 -9.50 7.36
CA MET A 1 -15.82 -10.19 7.16
C MET A 1 -15.41 -9.97 5.72
N TRP A 2 -14.24 -9.37 5.46
CA TRP A 2 -13.77 -9.16 4.09
C TRP A 2 -13.42 -10.53 3.50
N SER A 3 -14.14 -10.96 2.47
CA SER A 3 -13.79 -12.20 1.77
C SER A 3 -12.56 -11.95 0.89
N VAL A 4 -11.74 -12.98 0.67
CA VAL A 4 -10.59 -12.89 -0.26
C VAL A 4 -11.04 -12.41 -1.64
N ARG A 5 -12.23 -12.86 -2.09
CA ARG A 5 -12.84 -12.41 -3.35
C ARG A 5 -13.14 -10.91 -3.35
N THR A 6 -13.63 -10.37 -2.24
CA THR A 6 -13.91 -8.93 -2.11
C THR A 6 -12.64 -8.10 -2.24
N ILE A 7 -11.53 -8.58 -1.66
CA ILE A 7 -10.23 -7.91 -1.76
C ILE A 7 -9.70 -7.98 -3.20
N ILE A 8 -9.79 -9.15 -3.84
CA ILE A 8 -9.37 -9.33 -5.24
C ILE A 8 -10.16 -8.40 -6.16
N ASN A 9 -11.48 -8.34 -6.03
CA ASN A 9 -12.31 -7.47 -6.87
C ASN A 9 -12.02 -5.99 -6.64
N ALA A 10 -11.72 -5.59 -5.41
CA ALA A 10 -11.35 -4.21 -5.10
C ALA A 10 -9.99 -3.86 -5.73
N TRP A 11 -9.01 -4.77 -5.67
CA TRP A 11 -7.73 -4.59 -6.31
C TRP A 11 -7.83 -4.53 -7.84
N ASP A 12 -8.59 -5.44 -8.45
CA ASP A 12 -8.85 -5.48 -9.89
C ASP A 12 -9.43 -4.16 -10.41
N ALA A 13 -10.38 -3.56 -9.67
CA ALA A 13 -10.92 -2.24 -10.00
C ALA A 13 -9.86 -1.12 -9.94
N VAL A 14 -8.96 -1.16 -8.97
CA VAL A 14 -7.85 -0.19 -8.86
C VAL A 14 -6.85 -0.38 -10.01
N GLU A 15 -6.52 -1.62 -10.35
CA GLU A 15 -5.62 -1.96 -11.45
C GLU A 15 -6.18 -1.47 -12.79
N LEU A 16 -7.46 -1.73 -13.07
CA LEU A 16 -8.13 -1.25 -14.27
C LEU A 16 -8.15 0.28 -14.36
N TRP A 17 -8.44 0.97 -13.25
CA TRP A 17 -8.40 2.43 -13.21
C TRP A 17 -7.00 2.98 -13.52
N LEU A 18 -5.97 2.39 -12.91
CA LEU A 18 -4.59 2.85 -13.08
C LEU A 18 -4.08 2.59 -14.50
N THR A 19 -4.37 1.42 -15.05
CA THR A 19 -3.86 0.99 -16.36
C THR A 19 -4.50 1.73 -17.54
N GLN A 20 -5.68 2.33 -17.34
CA GLN A 20 -6.32 3.21 -18.32
C GLN A 20 -5.64 4.59 -18.46
N LEU A 21 -4.78 4.97 -17.51
CA LEU A 21 -4.04 6.22 -17.59
C LEU A 21 -2.87 6.12 -18.59
N PRO A 22 -2.47 7.22 -19.23
CA PRO A 22 -1.21 7.27 -19.98
C PRO A 22 -0.01 6.86 -19.12
N PHE A 23 0.95 6.16 -19.73
CA PHE A 23 2.11 5.59 -19.02
C PHE A 23 2.85 6.59 -18.11
N LEU A 24 3.07 7.82 -18.59
CA LEU A 24 3.76 8.85 -17.79
C LEU A 24 3.02 9.16 -16.48
N PHE A 25 1.69 9.18 -16.49
CA PHE A 25 0.90 9.41 -15.28
C PHE A 25 0.94 8.21 -14.34
N GLN A 26 0.99 6.98 -14.86
CA GLN A 26 1.18 5.78 -14.02
C GLN A 26 2.52 5.86 -13.27
N VAL A 27 3.60 6.22 -13.96
CA VAL A 27 4.94 6.37 -13.36
C VAL A 27 4.95 7.46 -12.30
N VAL A 28 4.38 8.63 -12.60
CA VAL A 28 4.28 9.73 -11.63
C VAL A 28 3.46 9.31 -10.41
N PHE A 29 2.33 8.62 -10.61
CA PHE A 29 1.51 8.12 -9.51
C PHE A 29 2.28 7.15 -8.61
N VAL A 30 3.00 6.20 -9.20
CA VAL A 30 3.82 5.24 -8.42
C VAL A 30 4.89 5.96 -7.60
N ILE A 31 5.65 6.86 -8.23
CA ILE A 31 6.79 7.53 -7.59
C ILE A 31 6.33 8.52 -6.51
N VAL A 32 5.28 9.28 -6.78
CA VAL A 32 4.86 10.39 -5.91
C VAL A 32 3.82 9.96 -4.88
N VAL A 33 3.03 8.92 -5.15
CA VAL A 33 1.95 8.48 -4.27
C VAL A 33 2.25 7.14 -3.64
N VAL A 34 2.47 6.10 -4.44
CA VAL A 34 2.57 4.72 -3.92
C VAL A 34 3.83 4.54 -3.08
N VAL A 35 5.00 4.92 -3.58
CA VAL A 35 6.27 4.78 -2.86
C VAL A 35 6.25 5.52 -1.52
N PRO A 36 5.86 6.81 -1.44
CA PRO A 36 5.77 7.51 -0.17
C PRO A 36 4.73 6.92 0.78
N LEU A 37 3.57 6.49 0.26
CA LEU A 37 2.54 5.87 1.09
C LEU A 37 3.04 4.58 1.75
N VAL A 38 3.73 3.73 1.00
CA VAL A 38 4.32 2.50 1.52
C VAL A 38 5.41 2.81 2.56
N ALA A 39 6.26 3.80 2.29
CA ALA A 39 7.28 4.22 3.25
C ALA A 39 6.66 4.74 4.56
N LEU A 40 5.60 5.53 4.48
CA LEU A 40 4.85 6.02 5.64
C LEU A 40 4.18 4.88 6.41
N LEU A 41 3.55 3.94 5.71
CA LEU A 41 2.94 2.76 6.32
C LEU A 41 3.98 1.91 7.04
N ALA A 42 5.11 1.61 6.40
CA ALA A 42 6.21 0.86 7.01
C ALA A 42 6.71 1.57 8.27
N THR A 43 7.01 2.86 8.17
CA THR A 43 7.46 3.68 9.31
C THR A 43 6.42 3.68 10.44
N GLY A 44 5.14 3.76 10.10
CA GLY A 44 4.03 3.74 11.06
C GLY A 44 3.91 2.38 11.77
N ILE A 45 4.04 1.29 11.02
CA ILE A 45 4.03 -0.08 11.54
C ILE A 45 5.23 -0.28 12.47
N ASP A 46 6.44 0.10 12.05
CA ASP A 46 7.64 -0.01 12.88
C ASP A 46 7.45 0.72 14.21
N ARG A 47 6.93 1.94 14.19
CA ARG A 47 6.61 2.68 15.42
C ARG A 47 5.54 2.02 16.28
N ALA A 48 4.54 1.39 15.66
CA ALA A 48 3.51 0.68 16.39
C ALA A 48 4.03 -0.61 17.03
N THR A 49 4.97 -1.29 16.36
CA THR A 49 5.56 -2.55 16.82
C THR A 49 6.74 -2.37 17.76
N GLN A 50 7.35 -1.17 17.81
CA GLN A 50 8.46 -0.83 18.71
C GLN A 50 8.26 -1.30 20.16
N ARG A 51 7.01 -1.24 20.68
CA ARG A 51 6.68 -1.71 22.03
C ARG A 51 6.74 -3.24 22.20
N PHE A 52 6.47 -3.99 21.13
CA PHE A 52 6.56 -5.44 21.11
C PHE A 52 7.97 -5.94 20.80
N ASP A 53 8.82 -5.07 20.23
CA ASP A 53 10.23 -5.35 19.94
C ASP A 53 11.15 -5.18 21.17
N GLU A 54 10.63 -4.74 22.33
CA GLU A 54 11.38 -4.77 23.59
C GLU A 54 11.81 -6.22 23.89
N PRO A 55 13.13 -6.50 23.98
CA PRO A 55 13.60 -7.84 24.30
C PRO A 55 13.06 -8.19 25.69
N ARG A 56 12.31 -9.29 25.80
CA ARG A 56 12.09 -9.95 27.09
C ARG A 56 13.45 -10.17 27.75
N ARG A 57 13.81 -9.30 28.69
CA ARG A 57 14.81 -9.54 29.72
C ARG A 57 14.09 -9.79 31.04
#